data_AF-A0A947J3Q3-F1
#
_entry.id   AF-A0A947J3Q3-F1
#
_cell.length_a   1.000
_cell.length_b   1.000
_cell.length_c   1.000
_cell.angle_alpha   90.00
_cell.angle_beta   90.00
_cell.angle_gamma   90.00
#
_symmetry.space_group_name_H-M   'P 1'
#
loop_
_entity.id
_entity.type
_entity.pdbx_description
1 polymer ?
#
loop_
_entity_poly.entity_id
_entity_poly.type
_entity_poly.pdbx_seq_one_letter_code
_entity_poly.pdbx_strand_id
1 'polypeptide(L)'
;MKKQLGIVSVVMLLTALFALSALASDGQIFLASDKNGQNRVTAIQEGDSVFLVVIDSDENIDCDIRDKFWADVKLFDPKTGAYIDWVSWGPAAAPVAGYTGRDGSTVPFGGVTGHFFEETGADTGVFVSNVSFQIGRRIAWTPEQANTHWVGFDFDGFDNLGAALPIPSTWQGDWQYIAGAILDLNVAMPAAFAPFPASLEGRFENMDSLIVMYQDQNDLTDVALGMAKIIDTEATITWDQQIYKDANASATITVIDADENLNCNLIEYVPVFIIVNPGSWNPIDGPAVNLSANDFCMLKRNGGIAPLPAGVAVEPVLGVAINWMNIYNSGQTEILAGLVGDTVGGAAVAQPDQDGSYYIQYPNVANGQDGRGAIFDTLTTMGATRVSFYAQETGVNTGVFQLNLNQILRDLGFRSLAVRDVLVAYYLDPNDEDDFKLATAYIEEKQHSITSFTDATRADMSIFWIGRDNVYVQVIDANANVDPCCPEQVVVKICDPHESDDVEWIILDETSSNSPVFFSNAGMVIDPVWAGNGVGAAPAVTGGYQLALDNWVLEVYNEDDVYARYNDVYYFAVDSDPAGLLAAPWGPGPNFDGLAYLGDLAVGTAFPPTIERIRVANDVSPMGEP
;
A
#
# COMPACT_ATOMS: atom_id res chain seq x y z
N MET A 1 16.42 -26.23 -25.55
CA MET A 1 15.94 -27.63 -25.34
C MET A 1 16.40 -28.28 -24.03
N LYS A 2 17.70 -28.37 -23.69
CA LYS A 2 18.12 -29.06 -22.44
C LYS A 2 17.67 -28.38 -21.13
N LYS A 3 17.56 -27.05 -21.08
CA LYS A 3 17.05 -26.31 -19.90
C LYS A 3 15.53 -26.44 -19.71
N GLN A 4 14.75 -26.42 -20.80
CA GLN A 4 13.29 -26.61 -20.75
C GLN A 4 12.89 -28.03 -20.31
N LEU A 5 13.67 -29.07 -20.67
CA LEU A 5 13.44 -30.42 -20.15
C LEU A 5 13.71 -30.55 -18.65
N GLY A 6 14.68 -29.80 -18.11
CA GLY A 6 14.99 -29.80 -16.68
C GLY A 6 13.86 -29.21 -15.83
N ILE A 7 13.33 -28.06 -16.26
CA ILE A 7 12.22 -27.39 -15.57
C ILE A 7 10.95 -28.23 -15.62
N VAL A 8 10.60 -28.78 -16.80
CA VAL A 8 9.43 -29.69 -16.92
C VAL A 8 9.60 -30.93 -16.06
N SER A 9 10.81 -31.49 -15.94
CA SER A 9 11.06 -32.66 -15.11
C SER A 9 11.00 -32.36 -13.61
N VAL A 10 11.39 -31.17 -13.16
CA VAL A 10 11.30 -30.75 -11.75
C VAL A 10 9.85 -30.42 -11.38
N VAL A 11 9.13 -29.71 -12.25
CA VAL A 11 7.69 -29.43 -12.05
C VAL A 11 6.88 -30.72 -12.03
N MET A 12 7.15 -31.67 -12.93
CA MET A 12 6.51 -32.99 -12.93
C MET A 12 6.90 -33.83 -11.71
N LEU A 13 8.11 -33.70 -11.19
CA LEU A 13 8.53 -34.39 -9.97
C LEU A 13 7.86 -33.78 -8.73
N LEU A 14 7.76 -32.45 -8.63
CA LEU A 14 7.03 -31.77 -7.57
C LEU A 14 5.53 -32.12 -7.63
N THR A 15 4.89 -32.01 -8.79
CA THR A 15 3.47 -32.40 -8.93
C THR A 15 3.26 -33.89 -8.67
N ALA A 16 4.19 -34.77 -9.03
CA ALA A 16 4.12 -36.18 -8.66
C ALA A 16 4.33 -36.40 -7.15
N LEU A 17 5.21 -35.65 -6.48
CA LEU A 17 5.41 -35.72 -5.03
C LEU A 17 4.17 -35.22 -4.27
N PHE A 18 3.59 -34.10 -4.69
CA PHE A 18 2.35 -33.58 -4.12
C PHE A 18 1.13 -34.46 -4.44
N ALA A 19 1.09 -35.09 -5.62
CA ALA A 19 0.04 -36.03 -5.98
C ALA A 19 0.19 -37.38 -5.25
N LEU A 20 1.42 -37.84 -4.98
CA LEU A 20 1.65 -39.05 -4.19
C LEU A 20 1.33 -38.86 -2.71
N SER A 21 1.61 -37.69 -2.13
CA SER A 21 1.18 -37.37 -0.76
C SER A 21 -0.34 -37.27 -0.64
N ALA A 22 -1.03 -36.81 -1.68
CA ALA A 22 -2.49 -36.75 -1.72
C ALA A 22 -3.19 -38.10 -2.02
N LEU A 23 -2.45 -39.13 -2.45
CA LEU A 23 -3.00 -40.47 -2.77
C LEU A 23 -2.77 -41.50 -1.66
N ALA A 24 -2.08 -41.13 -0.58
CA ALA A 24 -1.73 -42.03 0.53
C ALA A 24 -2.37 -41.63 1.86
N SER A 25 -3.09 -40.51 1.92
CA SER A 25 -3.76 -39.98 3.10
C SER A 25 -5.27 -40.08 2.91
N ASP A 26 -5.97 -40.65 3.89
CA ASP A 26 -7.44 -40.64 3.93
C ASP A 26 -7.98 -39.31 4.55
N GLY A 27 -7.07 -38.47 5.06
CA GLY A 27 -7.34 -37.16 5.63
C GLY A 27 -7.63 -36.07 4.59
N GLN A 28 -8.61 -35.21 4.88
CA GLN A 28 -8.88 -33.97 4.13
C GLN A 28 -8.94 -32.77 5.06
N ILE A 29 -8.50 -31.60 4.60
CA ILE A 29 -8.69 -30.33 5.30
C ILE A 29 -9.27 -29.25 4.38
N PHE A 30 -10.20 -28.47 4.90
CA PHE A 30 -10.76 -27.31 4.22
C PHE A 30 -11.26 -26.25 5.20
N LEU A 31 -11.60 -25.07 4.67
CA LEU A 31 -12.20 -23.96 5.42
C LEU A 31 -13.72 -23.98 5.28
N ALA A 32 -14.44 -23.68 6.36
CA ALA A 32 -15.90 -23.57 6.35
C ALA A 32 -16.38 -22.26 6.99
N SER A 33 -17.49 -21.70 6.49
CA SER A 33 -18.09 -20.49 7.07
C SER A 33 -19.04 -20.79 8.25
N ASP A 34 -19.20 -22.05 8.63
CA ASP A 34 -20.08 -22.47 9.71
C ASP A 34 -19.44 -23.50 10.65
N LYS A 35 -19.83 -23.44 11.92
CA LYS A 35 -19.31 -24.29 12.99
C LYS A 35 -19.63 -25.79 12.85
N ASN A 36 -20.48 -26.19 11.90
CA ASN A 36 -20.80 -27.59 11.64
C ASN A 36 -20.04 -28.12 10.41
N GLY A 37 -19.17 -27.31 9.79
CA GLY A 37 -18.33 -27.70 8.65
C GLY A 37 -19.11 -28.07 7.39
N GLN A 38 -20.37 -27.62 7.26
CA GLN A 38 -21.24 -27.99 6.13
C GLN A 38 -21.02 -27.09 4.91
N ASN A 39 -20.66 -25.83 5.15
CA ASN A 39 -20.49 -24.80 4.13
C ASN A 39 -19.00 -24.60 3.86
N ARG A 40 -18.41 -25.52 3.08
CA ARG A 40 -17.04 -25.36 2.59
C ARG A 40 -16.91 -24.06 1.79
N VAL A 41 -15.86 -23.29 2.09
CA VAL A 41 -15.49 -22.07 1.37
C VAL A 41 -14.12 -22.24 0.70
N THR A 42 -13.97 -21.64 -0.47
CA THR A 42 -12.71 -21.56 -1.22
C THR A 42 -12.35 -20.12 -1.58
N ALA A 43 -13.24 -19.18 -1.25
CA ALA A 43 -13.07 -17.74 -1.38
C ALA A 43 -13.63 -17.12 -0.09
N ILE A 44 -12.89 -16.20 0.51
CA ILE A 44 -13.15 -15.62 1.83
C ILE A 44 -12.94 -14.12 1.74
N GLN A 45 -13.83 -13.32 2.33
CA GLN A 45 -13.62 -11.88 2.44
C GLN A 45 -12.75 -11.56 3.65
N GLU A 46 -11.90 -10.54 3.58
CA GLU A 46 -11.33 -9.99 4.81
C GLU A 46 -12.47 -9.53 5.77
N GLY A 47 -12.30 -9.73 7.06
CA GLY A 47 -13.34 -9.62 8.08
C GLY A 47 -14.14 -10.90 8.33
N ASP A 48 -14.18 -11.85 7.40
CA ASP A 48 -14.92 -13.11 7.59
C ASP A 48 -14.28 -14.00 8.67
N SER A 49 -15.13 -14.74 9.39
CA SER A 49 -14.70 -15.79 10.31
C SER A 49 -14.85 -17.18 9.68
N VAL A 50 -13.79 -17.96 9.68
CA VAL A 50 -13.75 -19.32 9.14
C VAL A 50 -13.42 -20.37 10.19
N PHE A 51 -13.96 -21.57 10.00
CA PHE A 51 -13.62 -22.76 10.77
C PHE A 51 -12.71 -23.67 9.96
N LEU A 52 -11.78 -24.35 10.63
CA LEU A 52 -10.99 -25.41 10.02
C LEU A 52 -11.77 -26.71 10.12
N VAL A 53 -11.88 -27.45 9.03
CA VAL A 53 -12.59 -28.74 8.99
C VAL A 53 -11.64 -29.82 8.55
N VAL A 54 -11.53 -30.87 9.36
CA VAL A 54 -10.77 -32.08 9.05
C VAL A 54 -11.76 -33.22 8.83
N ILE A 55 -11.58 -33.95 7.73
CA ILE A 55 -12.23 -35.24 7.54
C ILE A 55 -11.15 -36.29 7.73
N ASP A 56 -11.28 -37.08 8.78
CA ASP A 56 -10.36 -38.16 9.10
C ASP A 56 -11.17 -39.31 9.70
N SER A 57 -11.18 -40.46 9.04
CA SER A 57 -11.96 -41.61 9.52
C SER A 57 -11.25 -42.37 10.65
N ASP A 58 -9.94 -42.21 10.80
CA ASP A 58 -9.15 -42.92 11.79
C ASP A 58 -9.24 -42.26 13.18
N GLU A 59 -9.58 -40.97 13.21
CA GLU A 59 -9.90 -40.23 14.43
C GLU A 59 -11.33 -40.46 14.95
N ASN A 60 -12.20 -41.11 14.17
CA ASN A 60 -13.55 -41.50 14.59
C ASN A 60 -13.49 -42.86 15.31
N ILE A 61 -13.37 -42.84 16.63
CA ILE A 61 -13.00 -44.03 17.39
C ILE A 61 -14.10 -44.50 18.34
N ASP A 62 -15.09 -43.66 18.71
CA ASP A 62 -16.30 -44.12 19.39
C ASP A 62 -17.61 -43.76 18.68
N CYS A 63 -18.53 -44.74 18.57
CA CYS A 63 -19.75 -44.59 17.78
C CYS A 63 -20.92 -43.95 18.56
N ASP A 64 -20.70 -43.48 19.79
CA ASP A 64 -21.77 -43.05 20.71
C ASP A 64 -21.60 -41.65 21.30
N ILE A 65 -20.43 -41.02 21.14
CA ILE A 65 -20.15 -39.65 21.59
C ILE A 65 -19.45 -38.90 20.44
N ARG A 66 -19.36 -37.57 20.55
CA ARG A 66 -18.57 -36.78 19.61
C ARG A 66 -17.12 -36.81 20.05
N ASP A 67 -16.26 -37.31 19.18
CA ASP A 67 -14.83 -37.37 19.45
C ASP A 67 -14.18 -35.97 19.41
N LYS A 68 -13.07 -35.85 20.14
CA LYS A 68 -12.21 -34.66 20.17
C LYS A 68 -10.78 -35.08 20.02
N PHE A 69 -10.04 -34.38 19.18
CA PHE A 69 -8.62 -34.63 19.00
C PHE A 69 -7.82 -33.34 18.81
N TRP A 70 -6.51 -33.49 18.97
CA TRP A 70 -5.52 -32.43 18.83
C TRP A 70 -4.59 -32.79 17.69
N ALA A 71 -4.27 -31.81 16.85
CA ALA A 71 -3.39 -31.99 15.71
C ALA A 71 -2.47 -30.81 15.54
N ASP A 72 -1.44 -30.98 14.69
CA ASP A 72 -0.62 -29.88 14.24
C ASP A 72 -1.22 -29.27 12.98
N VAL A 73 -1.63 -28.00 13.09
CA VAL A 73 -2.26 -27.26 12.00
C VAL A 73 -1.46 -26.00 11.71
N LYS A 74 -1.34 -25.69 10.43
CA LYS A 74 -0.76 -24.43 9.94
C LYS A 74 -1.72 -23.83 8.92
N LEU A 75 -2.32 -22.70 9.25
CA LEU A 75 -2.97 -21.82 8.28
C LEU A 75 -2.05 -20.63 8.10
N PHE A 76 -1.65 -20.32 6.87
CA PHE A 76 -0.79 -19.19 6.60
C PHE A 76 -1.05 -18.59 5.22
N ASP A 77 -0.72 -17.32 5.11
CA ASP A 77 -0.62 -16.56 3.90
C ASP A 77 0.88 -16.52 3.47
N PRO A 78 1.22 -17.08 2.30
CA PRO A 78 2.61 -17.12 1.83
C PRO A 78 3.14 -15.78 1.32
N LYS A 79 2.29 -14.81 0.92
CA LYS A 79 2.74 -13.51 0.39
C LYS A 79 3.10 -12.60 1.55
N THR A 80 2.19 -12.43 2.51
CA THR A 80 2.42 -11.59 3.69
C THR A 80 3.23 -12.31 4.77
N GLY A 81 3.19 -13.64 4.85
CA GLY A 81 3.80 -14.41 5.94
C GLY A 81 2.95 -14.46 7.22
N ALA A 82 1.71 -13.97 7.20
CA ALA A 82 0.76 -14.13 8.29
C ALA A 82 0.45 -15.62 8.51
N TYR A 83 0.51 -16.11 9.76
CA TYR A 83 0.10 -17.48 10.07
C TYR A 83 -0.61 -17.59 11.43
N ILE A 84 -1.48 -18.58 11.55
CA ILE A 84 -2.22 -18.83 12.78
C ILE A 84 -1.29 -19.35 13.89
N ASP A 85 -1.42 -18.81 15.09
CA ASP A 85 -0.86 -19.44 16.29
C ASP A 85 -1.76 -20.59 16.76
N TRP A 86 -1.59 -21.73 16.11
CA TRP A 86 -2.27 -22.95 16.53
C TRP A 86 -1.56 -23.59 17.73
N VAL A 87 -2.13 -23.41 18.92
CA VAL A 87 -1.65 -24.06 20.14
C VAL A 87 -2.39 -25.36 20.38
N SER A 88 -1.79 -26.44 19.87
CA SER A 88 -2.13 -27.81 20.23
C SER A 88 -1.54 -28.18 21.60
N TRP A 89 -2.25 -28.96 22.42
CA TRP A 89 -1.67 -29.45 23.67
C TRP A 89 -0.60 -30.50 23.36
N GLY A 90 0.66 -30.19 23.66
CA GLY A 90 1.73 -31.19 23.58
C GLY A 90 1.50 -32.35 24.55
N PRO A 91 2.05 -33.54 24.28
CA PRO A 91 1.99 -34.67 25.21
C PRO A 91 2.60 -34.24 26.54
N ALA A 92 1.87 -34.44 27.64
CA ALA A 92 2.34 -34.11 28.98
C ALA A 92 3.78 -34.62 29.19
N ALA A 93 4.68 -33.75 29.70
CA ALA A 93 6.12 -34.00 29.84
C ALA A 93 6.50 -35.24 30.71
N ALA A 94 5.50 -35.93 31.28
CA ALA A 94 5.60 -37.30 31.70
C ALA A 94 4.35 -38.03 31.21
N PRO A 95 4.42 -38.94 30.22
CA PRO A 95 3.32 -39.84 29.95
C PRO A 95 3.11 -40.63 31.24
N VAL A 96 2.00 -40.36 31.94
CA VAL A 96 1.62 -41.15 33.09
C VAL A 96 1.46 -42.57 32.56
N ALA A 97 2.25 -43.52 33.05
CA ALA A 97 2.12 -44.92 32.65
C ALA A 97 0.69 -45.39 32.93
N GLY A 98 -0.09 -45.61 31.86
CA GLY A 98 -1.54 -45.83 31.91
C GLY A 98 -2.39 -44.74 31.25
N TYR A 99 -1.79 -43.70 30.66
CA TYR A 99 -2.48 -42.69 29.87
C TYR A 99 -2.76 -43.23 28.46
N THR A 100 -4.03 -43.47 28.19
CA THR A 100 -4.59 -43.68 26.85
C THR A 100 -5.29 -42.37 26.58
N GLY A 101 -4.88 -41.63 25.53
CA GLY A 101 -5.45 -40.31 25.24
C GLY A 101 -6.96 -40.40 25.11
N ARG A 102 -7.68 -39.93 26.14
CA ARG A 102 -9.13 -39.73 26.20
C ARG A 102 -9.56 -39.51 27.65
N ASP A 103 -9.35 -38.30 28.13
CA ASP A 103 -10.40 -37.57 28.86
C ASP A 103 -9.85 -36.16 29.03
N GLY A 104 -10.39 -35.24 28.23
CA GLY A 104 -9.91 -33.86 28.16
C GLY A 104 -9.92 -33.24 29.54
N SER A 105 -8.73 -32.89 30.04
CA SER A 105 -8.66 -31.74 30.91
C SER A 105 -8.98 -30.51 30.06
N THR A 106 -10.28 -30.23 29.91
CA THR A 106 -10.75 -28.86 29.70
C THR A 106 -10.40 -27.98 30.91
N VAL A 107 -9.93 -28.59 32.02
CA VAL A 107 -9.41 -27.87 33.17
C VAL A 107 -8.19 -27.08 32.67
N PRO A 108 -8.32 -25.76 32.61
CA PRO A 108 -7.33 -24.97 31.90
C PRO A 108 -6.03 -24.98 32.70
N PHE A 109 -4.89 -25.33 32.09
CA PHE A 109 -3.60 -25.23 32.78
C PHE A 109 -3.23 -23.74 32.86
N GLY A 110 -3.63 -23.10 33.96
CA GLY A 110 -3.49 -21.65 34.15
C GLY A 110 -4.68 -20.80 33.67
N GLY A 111 -5.83 -21.38 33.34
CA GLY A 111 -7.01 -20.62 32.87
C GLY A 111 -7.31 -20.74 31.36
N VAL A 112 -6.40 -21.34 30.58
CA VAL A 112 -6.41 -21.38 29.11
C VAL A 112 -6.81 -22.75 28.50
N THR A 113 -7.68 -22.77 27.48
CA THR A 113 -8.23 -23.98 26.80
C THR A 113 -7.66 -24.12 25.38
N GLY A 114 -6.60 -24.90 25.18
CA GLY A 114 -5.95 -25.01 23.85
C GLY A 114 -6.87 -25.51 22.72
N HIS A 115 -6.45 -25.33 21.47
CA HIS A 115 -7.28 -25.60 20.30
C HIS A 115 -7.43 -27.09 20.03
N PHE A 116 -8.61 -27.50 19.59
CA PHE A 116 -8.92 -28.87 19.24
C PHE A 116 -9.96 -28.92 18.13
N PHE A 117 -10.07 -30.09 17.51
CA PHE A 117 -11.16 -30.43 16.62
C PHE A 117 -12.22 -31.21 17.38
N GLU A 118 -13.49 -30.86 17.19
CA GLU A 118 -14.64 -31.60 17.72
C GLU A 118 -15.49 -32.12 16.58
N GLU A 119 -15.92 -33.37 16.71
CA GLU A 119 -16.75 -34.00 15.72
C GLU A 119 -18.09 -33.29 15.56
N THR A 120 -18.60 -33.19 14.32
CA THR A 120 -19.85 -32.46 14.02
C THR A 120 -21.10 -33.22 14.49
N GLY A 121 -21.02 -34.55 14.52
CA GLY A 121 -21.99 -35.49 15.08
C GLY A 121 -21.27 -36.80 15.40
N ALA A 122 -21.89 -37.68 16.19
CA ALA A 122 -21.28 -38.97 16.48
C ALA A 122 -21.13 -39.81 15.20
N ASP A 123 -19.97 -40.45 15.03
CA ASP A 123 -19.67 -41.39 13.94
C ASP A 123 -19.73 -40.75 12.53
N THR A 124 -19.32 -39.49 12.41
CA THR A 124 -19.24 -38.75 11.14
C THR A 124 -17.85 -38.76 10.52
N GLY A 125 -16.78 -38.82 11.32
CA GLY A 125 -15.41 -38.60 10.86
C GLY A 125 -15.15 -37.19 10.32
N VAL A 126 -16.05 -36.24 10.62
CA VAL A 126 -15.92 -34.83 10.23
C VAL A 126 -15.78 -34.00 11.49
N PHE A 127 -14.66 -33.32 11.62
CA PHE A 127 -14.31 -32.55 12.79
C PHE A 127 -14.06 -31.09 12.45
N VAL A 128 -14.49 -30.21 13.33
CA VAL A 128 -14.43 -28.76 13.13
C VAL A 128 -13.66 -28.14 14.29
N SER A 129 -12.85 -27.13 14.00
CA SER A 129 -12.14 -26.37 15.03
C SER A 129 -13.13 -25.84 16.07
N ASN A 130 -12.73 -25.91 17.34
CA ASN A 130 -13.57 -25.47 18.46
C ASN A 130 -13.85 -23.96 18.47
N VAL A 131 -13.07 -23.20 17.71
CA VAL A 131 -13.19 -21.76 17.50
C VAL A 131 -13.15 -21.44 16.00
N SER A 132 -13.69 -20.30 15.62
CA SER A 132 -13.47 -19.70 14.30
C SER A 132 -12.25 -18.79 14.34
N PHE A 133 -11.66 -18.56 13.17
CA PHE A 133 -10.55 -17.65 12.94
C PHE A 133 -11.02 -16.57 11.99
N GLN A 134 -11.00 -15.32 12.44
CA GLN A 134 -11.28 -14.19 11.56
C GLN A 134 -10.06 -13.95 10.65
N ILE A 135 -10.31 -13.70 9.37
CA ILE A 135 -9.29 -13.35 8.38
C ILE A 135 -9.26 -11.83 8.32
N GLY A 136 -8.21 -11.22 8.87
CA GLY A 136 -8.02 -9.78 8.89
C GLY A 136 -8.98 -8.99 9.80
N ARG A 137 -8.50 -7.84 10.29
CA ARG A 137 -9.22 -6.94 11.20
C ARG A 137 -8.51 -5.59 11.26
N ARG A 138 -9.18 -4.63 11.89
CA ARG A 138 -8.58 -3.35 12.29
C ARG A 138 -7.84 -3.46 13.63
N ILE A 139 -6.84 -2.61 13.87
CA ILE A 139 -6.24 -2.42 15.20
C ILE A 139 -7.32 -1.97 16.18
N ALA A 140 -8.06 -0.93 15.82
CA ALA A 140 -9.24 -0.46 16.54
C ALA A 140 -10.22 0.27 15.60
N TRP A 141 -11.51 0.16 15.92
CA TRP A 141 -12.58 0.71 15.09
C TRP A 141 -12.95 2.17 15.41
N THR A 142 -12.53 2.68 16.57
CA THR A 142 -13.01 3.98 17.06
C THR A 142 -12.16 5.17 16.59
N PRO A 143 -10.82 5.19 16.79
CA PRO A 143 -9.99 6.24 16.20
C PRO A 143 -9.79 5.98 14.71
N GLU A 144 -9.95 7.00 13.87
CA GLU A 144 -9.82 6.86 12.42
C GLU A 144 -8.41 6.34 12.04
N GLN A 145 -7.37 6.87 12.70
CA GLN A 145 -5.98 6.48 12.51
C GLN A 145 -5.61 5.08 13.03
N ALA A 146 -6.54 4.38 13.69
CA ALA A 146 -6.35 3.01 14.17
C ALA A 146 -7.09 1.98 13.30
N ASN A 147 -7.65 2.39 12.16
CA ASN A 147 -8.23 1.49 11.16
C ASN A 147 -7.13 0.79 10.31
N THR A 148 -5.87 0.79 10.73
CA THR A 148 -4.84 -0.06 10.12
C THR A 148 -5.23 -1.53 10.19
N HIS A 149 -4.98 -2.27 9.11
CA HIS A 149 -5.08 -3.74 9.11
C HIS A 149 -4.11 -4.33 10.11
N TRP A 150 -4.51 -5.43 10.72
CA TRP A 150 -3.79 -5.99 11.85
C TRP A 150 -3.88 -7.50 11.89
N VAL A 151 -2.73 -8.15 12.06
CA VAL A 151 -2.60 -9.57 12.37
C VAL A 151 -1.60 -9.71 13.53
N GLY A 152 -2.10 -9.85 14.76
CA GLY A 152 -1.24 -9.87 15.97
C GLY A 152 -1.93 -10.32 17.25
N PHE A 153 -1.32 -10.05 18.41
CA PHE A 153 -1.82 -10.45 19.73
C PHE A 153 -3.17 -9.79 20.05
N ASP A 154 -4.07 -10.51 20.74
CA ASP A 154 -5.45 -10.09 21.04
C ASP A 154 -6.33 -9.97 19.78
N PHE A 155 -6.08 -10.79 18.75
CA PHE A 155 -6.81 -10.78 17.47
C PHE A 155 -8.30 -11.13 17.66
N ASP A 156 -8.61 -11.95 18.65
CA ASP A 156 -9.96 -12.41 18.96
C ASP A 156 -10.76 -11.46 19.88
N GLY A 157 -10.12 -10.40 20.41
CA GLY A 157 -10.73 -9.40 21.28
C GLY A 157 -11.01 -9.89 22.70
N PHE A 158 -10.44 -11.03 23.11
CA PHE A 158 -10.64 -11.61 24.44
C PHE A 158 -9.71 -11.02 25.51
N ASP A 159 -8.67 -10.26 25.15
CA ASP A 159 -7.65 -9.74 26.08
C ASP A 159 -7.87 -8.27 26.50
N ASN A 160 -9.11 -7.78 26.44
CA ASN A 160 -9.52 -6.47 26.96
C ASN A 160 -9.38 -6.29 28.51
N LEU A 161 -8.74 -7.23 29.21
CA LEU A 161 -8.32 -7.08 30.59
C LEU A 161 -6.98 -6.32 30.63
N GLY A 162 -7.10 -5.00 30.52
CA GLY A 162 -6.02 -4.03 30.34
C GLY A 162 -4.65 -4.36 30.96
N ALA A 163 -3.63 -3.93 30.22
CA ALA A 163 -2.17 -4.02 30.37
C ALA A 163 -1.50 -3.86 31.76
N ALA A 164 -2.25 -3.88 32.87
CA ALA A 164 -1.76 -3.69 34.22
C ALA A 164 -1.45 -5.00 34.98
N LEU A 165 -1.77 -6.18 34.43
CA LEU A 165 -1.37 -7.45 35.04
C LEU A 165 -0.52 -8.26 34.04
N PRO A 166 0.66 -8.75 34.46
CA PRO A 166 1.45 -9.71 33.69
C PRO A 166 0.76 -11.08 33.81
N ILE A 167 -0.47 -11.17 33.32
CA ILE A 167 -1.07 -12.45 32.98
C ILE A 167 -0.40 -12.79 31.65
N PRO A 168 0.29 -13.93 31.52
CA PRO A 168 0.74 -14.37 30.20
C PRO A 168 -0.48 -14.33 29.29
N SER A 169 -0.44 -13.49 28.26
CA SER A 169 -1.50 -13.38 27.26
C SER A 169 -1.97 -14.77 26.90
N THR A 170 -3.27 -14.97 26.77
CA THR A 170 -3.79 -16.29 26.45
C THR A 170 -3.63 -16.45 24.94
N TRP A 171 -2.43 -16.83 24.49
CA TRP A 171 -1.98 -17.06 23.10
C TRP A 171 -2.84 -18.07 22.30
N GLN A 172 -4.17 -17.97 22.34
CA GLN A 172 -5.08 -18.98 21.85
C GLN A 172 -5.94 -18.39 20.75
N GLY A 173 -5.49 -18.58 19.51
CA GLY A 173 -6.28 -18.28 18.31
C GLY A 173 -5.83 -17.01 17.63
N ASP A 174 -4.86 -16.32 18.23
CA ASP A 174 -4.18 -15.19 17.64
C ASP A 174 -3.40 -15.59 16.39
N TRP A 175 -3.24 -14.64 15.50
CA TRP A 175 -2.30 -14.77 14.42
C TRP A 175 -0.93 -14.31 14.89
N GLN A 176 0.12 -15.00 14.44
CA GLN A 176 1.50 -14.61 14.68
C GLN A 176 2.18 -14.26 13.36
N TYR A 177 3.18 -13.40 13.48
CA TYR A 177 4.08 -13.05 12.41
C TYR A 177 5.51 -13.42 12.82
N ILE A 178 6.20 -14.21 11.99
CA ILE A 178 7.63 -14.49 12.20
C ILE A 178 8.43 -13.49 11.37
N ALA A 179 8.72 -12.34 11.98
CA ALA A 179 9.78 -11.45 11.51
C ALA A 179 11.15 -12.10 11.76
N GLY A 180 11.54 -13.08 10.95
CA GLY A 180 12.77 -13.83 11.23
C GLY A 180 13.28 -14.80 10.17
N ALA A 181 12.56 -15.07 9.08
CA ALA A 181 13.08 -15.89 7.99
C ALA A 181 13.62 -15.05 6.81
N ILE A 182 13.20 -13.79 6.66
CA ILE A 182 13.64 -12.89 5.59
C ILE A 182 13.73 -11.45 6.15
N LEU A 183 14.92 -10.84 6.01
CA LEU A 183 15.34 -9.47 6.36
C LEU A 183 15.55 -9.09 7.85
N ASP A 184 16.83 -8.87 8.18
CA ASP A 184 17.31 -8.08 9.32
C ASP A 184 16.99 -6.59 9.09
N LEU A 185 15.74 -6.17 9.36
CA LEU A 185 15.30 -4.77 9.39
C LEU A 185 15.75 -4.09 10.69
N ASN A 186 17.06 -3.97 10.88
CA ASN A 186 17.67 -3.15 11.94
C ASN A 186 17.62 -1.64 11.59
N VAL A 187 16.46 -1.13 11.17
CA VAL A 187 16.19 0.31 11.14
C VAL A 187 15.56 0.66 12.47
N ALA A 188 16.26 1.44 13.30
CA ALA A 188 15.71 1.94 14.55
C ALA A 188 14.49 2.84 14.24
N MET A 189 13.29 2.31 14.47
CA MET A 189 12.05 3.09 14.46
C MET A 189 12.23 4.35 15.32
N PRO A 190 11.80 5.55 14.86
CA PRO A 190 11.86 6.76 15.65
C PRO A 190 11.18 6.57 17.00
N ALA A 191 11.74 7.13 18.07
CA ALA A 191 11.25 6.98 19.44
C ALA A 191 9.80 7.46 19.69
N ALA A 192 9.16 8.09 18.70
CA ALA A 192 7.74 8.46 18.72
C ALA A 192 6.79 7.28 18.44
N PHE A 193 7.29 6.13 17.99
CA PHE A 193 6.50 4.94 17.63
C PHE A 193 6.37 3.87 18.74
N ALA A 194 6.69 4.16 20.01
CA ALA A 194 6.47 3.20 21.10
C ALA A 194 5.20 3.54 21.93
N PRO A 195 4.25 2.61 22.15
CA PRO A 195 4.33 1.16 21.99
C PRO A 195 3.26 0.62 21.04
N PHE A 196 3.56 0.44 19.76
CA PHE A 196 3.14 -0.82 19.14
C PHE A 196 4.13 -1.88 19.64
N PRO A 197 3.68 -3.02 20.20
CA PRO A 197 4.58 -4.01 20.74
C PRO A 197 5.62 -4.38 19.69
N ALA A 198 6.88 -4.54 20.11
CA ALA A 198 8.04 -4.75 19.25
C ALA A 198 8.05 -6.12 18.52
N SER A 199 6.89 -6.74 18.36
CA SER A 199 6.60 -7.80 17.39
C SER A 199 6.09 -7.10 16.14
N LEU A 200 6.86 -7.11 15.05
CA LEU A 200 6.24 -6.91 13.74
C LEU A 200 5.09 -7.92 13.66
N GLU A 201 3.89 -7.41 13.48
CA GLU A 201 2.61 -8.12 13.35
C GLU A 201 2.19 -7.92 11.89
N GLY A 202 1.60 -8.93 11.25
CA GLY A 202 1.41 -8.96 9.79
C GLY A 202 0.15 -8.23 9.32
N ARG A 203 -0.18 -8.41 8.03
CA ARG A 203 -1.50 -8.16 7.45
C ARG A 203 -1.95 -9.40 6.66
N PHE A 204 -3.23 -9.49 6.34
CA PHE A 204 -3.62 -10.21 5.12
C PHE A 204 -3.59 -9.23 3.97
N GLU A 205 -3.44 -9.77 2.79
CA GLU A 205 -3.54 -9.02 1.55
C GLU A 205 -4.59 -9.69 0.67
N ASN A 206 -5.29 -8.89 -0.14
CA ASN A 206 -6.35 -9.42 -0.97
C ASN A 206 -5.72 -10.15 -2.17
N MET A 207 -6.54 -10.92 -2.89
CA MET A 207 -6.07 -11.96 -3.84
C MET A 207 -5.17 -13.07 -3.28
N ASP A 208 -4.80 -13.06 -2.00
CA ASP A 208 -3.86 -14.03 -1.47
C ASP A 208 -4.40 -15.43 -1.34
N SER A 209 -3.45 -16.37 -1.27
CA SER A 209 -3.75 -17.78 -1.13
C SER A 209 -3.54 -18.20 0.32
N LEU A 210 -4.63 -18.37 1.06
CA LEU A 210 -4.58 -19.02 2.35
C LEU A 210 -4.30 -20.52 2.17
N ILE A 211 -3.18 -20.98 2.71
CA ILE A 211 -2.79 -22.39 2.70
C ILE A 211 -3.02 -22.96 4.09
N VAL A 212 -3.81 -24.02 4.16
CA VAL A 212 -4.01 -24.80 5.38
C VAL A 212 -3.31 -26.14 5.24
N MET A 213 -2.50 -26.51 6.22
CA MET A 213 -1.82 -27.79 6.32
C MET A 213 -2.23 -28.48 7.61
N TYR A 214 -2.44 -29.78 7.50
CA TYR A 214 -2.81 -30.67 8.58
C TYR A 214 -1.89 -31.90 8.56
N GLN A 215 -1.49 -32.33 9.75
CA GLN A 215 -0.87 -33.63 9.97
C GLN A 215 -1.53 -34.28 11.18
N ASP A 216 -2.02 -35.51 10.99
CA ASP A 216 -2.48 -36.32 12.11
C ASP A 216 -1.30 -36.73 13.01
N GLN A 217 -1.51 -36.65 14.32
CA GLN A 217 -0.53 -37.06 15.32
C GLN A 217 -0.55 -38.57 15.57
N ASN A 218 -1.65 -39.26 15.27
CA ASN A 218 -1.77 -40.71 15.46
C ASN A 218 -1.22 -41.49 14.26
N ASP A 219 -1.40 -40.98 13.05
CA ASP A 219 -0.75 -41.42 11.82
C ASP A 219 -0.04 -40.25 11.11
N LEU A 220 1.29 -40.16 11.28
CA LEU A 220 2.09 -39.12 10.64
C LEU A 220 2.09 -39.17 9.09
N THR A 221 1.53 -40.22 8.48
CA THR A 221 1.36 -40.33 7.03
C THR A 221 0.08 -39.66 6.54
N ASP A 222 -0.89 -39.41 7.42
CA ASP A 222 -2.10 -38.65 7.13
C ASP A 222 -1.81 -37.16 7.21
N VAL A 223 -1.53 -36.62 6.03
CA VAL A 223 -1.34 -35.19 5.80
C VAL A 223 -2.39 -34.69 4.83
N ALA A 224 -2.89 -33.49 5.06
CA ALA A 224 -3.85 -32.85 4.18
C ALA A 224 -3.48 -31.40 3.91
N LEU A 225 -3.85 -30.92 2.72
CA LEU A 225 -3.65 -29.54 2.31
C LEU A 225 -4.96 -28.97 1.76
N GLY A 226 -5.34 -27.81 2.30
CA GLY A 226 -6.47 -27.01 1.87
C GLY A 226 -5.97 -25.67 1.34
N MET A 227 -6.72 -25.08 0.41
CA MET A 227 -6.45 -23.73 -0.08
C MET A 227 -7.75 -22.95 -0.18
N ALA A 228 -7.68 -21.66 0.11
CA ALA A 228 -8.71 -20.68 -0.20
C ALA A 228 -8.05 -19.40 -0.73
N LYS A 229 -8.85 -18.59 -1.41
CA LYS A 229 -8.47 -17.25 -1.86
C LYS A 229 -9.11 -16.20 -0.98
N ILE A 230 -8.36 -15.15 -0.67
CA ILE A 230 -8.95 -13.91 -0.19
C ILE A 230 -9.56 -13.21 -1.41
N ILE A 231 -10.80 -12.77 -1.28
CA ILE A 231 -11.51 -12.05 -2.35
C ILE A 231 -10.95 -10.65 -2.39
N ASP A 232 -10.57 -10.24 -3.60
CA ASP A 232 -10.23 -8.87 -3.98
C ASP A 232 -11.44 -8.25 -4.68
N THR A 233 -11.71 -7.01 -4.31
CA THR A 233 -12.66 -6.15 -5.01
C THR A 233 -12.04 -4.79 -5.33
N GLU A 234 -11.50 -4.68 -6.54
CA GLU A 234 -11.11 -3.41 -7.15
C GLU A 234 -11.98 -2.20 -6.75
N ALA A 235 -11.33 -1.23 -6.11
CA ALA A 235 -11.91 -0.03 -5.60
C ALA A 235 -12.20 0.99 -6.71
N THR A 236 -12.99 2.00 -6.36
CA THR A 236 -13.15 3.19 -7.20
C THR A 236 -13.11 4.43 -6.33
N ILE A 237 -12.58 5.52 -6.86
CA ILE A 237 -12.61 6.84 -6.22
C ILE A 237 -13.21 7.89 -7.16
N THR A 238 -14.08 8.74 -6.64
CA THR A 238 -14.69 9.83 -7.42
C THR A 238 -14.91 11.09 -6.59
N TRP A 239 -14.80 12.25 -7.25
CA TRP A 239 -15.33 13.51 -6.72
C TRP A 239 -16.80 13.65 -7.09
N ASP A 240 -17.61 14.29 -6.23
CA ASP A 240 -19.02 14.59 -6.55
C ASP A 240 -19.16 15.52 -7.76
N GLN A 241 -18.15 16.35 -7.99
CA GLN A 241 -18.05 17.24 -9.14
C GLN A 241 -16.65 17.23 -9.73
N GLN A 242 -16.58 17.19 -11.06
CA GLN A 242 -15.32 17.34 -11.77
C GLN A 242 -14.87 18.81 -11.82
N ILE A 243 -15.78 19.79 -11.86
CA ILE A 243 -15.45 21.22 -11.93
C ILE A 243 -16.23 21.96 -10.86
N TYR A 244 -15.51 22.54 -9.88
CA TYR A 244 -16.09 23.40 -8.86
C TYR A 244 -16.14 24.84 -9.35
N LYS A 245 -17.25 25.53 -9.07
CA LYS A 245 -17.40 26.94 -9.45
C LYS A 245 -16.35 27.84 -8.80
N ASP A 246 -15.92 27.53 -7.58
CA ASP A 246 -14.83 28.20 -6.88
C ASP A 246 -14.40 27.31 -5.69
N ALA A 247 -13.25 27.62 -5.09
CA ALA A 247 -12.69 26.83 -3.98
C ALA A 247 -13.39 27.07 -2.62
N ASN A 248 -14.44 27.89 -2.54
CA ASN A 248 -15.27 28.01 -1.33
C ASN A 248 -16.40 26.97 -1.29
N ALA A 249 -16.56 26.17 -2.35
CA ALA A 249 -17.51 25.08 -2.38
C ALA A 249 -17.16 23.99 -1.36
N SER A 250 -18.20 23.27 -0.92
CA SER A 250 -18.05 21.95 -0.31
C SER A 250 -17.77 20.93 -1.42
N ALA A 251 -17.08 19.85 -1.06
CA ALA A 251 -16.78 18.74 -1.95
C ALA A 251 -16.99 17.41 -1.22
N THR A 252 -17.37 16.38 -1.94
CA THR A 252 -17.44 15.01 -1.43
C THR A 252 -16.61 14.11 -2.32
N ILE A 253 -15.74 13.31 -1.70
CA ILE A 253 -15.05 12.21 -2.36
C ILE A 253 -15.73 10.93 -1.91
N THR A 254 -16.06 10.06 -2.85
CA THR A 254 -16.60 8.72 -2.57
C THR A 254 -15.57 7.68 -2.99
N VAL A 255 -15.22 6.79 -2.06
CA VAL A 255 -14.49 5.55 -2.32
C VAL A 255 -15.50 4.40 -2.23
N ILE A 256 -15.51 3.52 -3.21
CA ILE A 256 -16.25 2.26 -3.15
C ILE A 256 -15.21 1.17 -3.15
N ASP A 257 -15.18 0.40 -2.08
CA ASP A 257 -14.21 -0.63 -1.80
C ASP A 257 -14.92 -1.61 -0.85
N ALA A 258 -15.24 -2.80 -1.36
CA ALA A 258 -16.13 -3.71 -0.65
C ALA A 258 -15.39 -4.56 0.38
N ASP A 259 -14.09 -4.72 0.17
CA ASP A 259 -13.17 -5.53 0.91
C ASP A 259 -12.51 -4.78 2.07
N GLU A 260 -12.54 -3.45 2.08
CA GLU A 260 -12.27 -2.62 3.26
C GLU A 260 -13.41 -2.59 4.29
N ASN A 261 -14.53 -3.27 4.05
CA ASN A 261 -15.63 -3.41 5.02
C ASN A 261 -15.48 -4.71 5.86
N LEU A 262 -14.54 -4.67 6.80
CA LEU A 262 -14.14 -5.80 7.65
C LEU A 262 -15.12 -6.11 8.78
N ASN A 263 -16.00 -5.18 9.17
CA ASN A 263 -16.93 -5.39 10.28
C ASN A 263 -18.34 -4.89 10.01
N CYS A 264 -19.23 -5.85 9.79
CA CYS A 264 -20.63 -5.59 9.49
C CYS A 264 -21.46 -4.86 10.58
N ASN A 265 -20.91 -4.64 11.77
CA ASN A 265 -21.59 -3.98 12.90
C ASN A 265 -20.99 -2.63 13.28
N LEU A 266 -19.88 -2.23 12.66
CA LEU A 266 -19.16 -1.01 13.00
C LEU A 266 -18.99 -0.13 11.75
N ILE A 267 -18.69 1.14 11.99
CA ILE A 267 -18.34 2.08 10.92
C ILE A 267 -16.83 2.08 10.82
N GLU A 268 -16.33 1.97 9.59
CA GLU A 268 -14.91 1.94 9.28
C GLU A 268 -14.45 3.22 8.56
N TYR A 269 -13.15 3.34 8.41
CA TYR A 269 -12.51 4.47 7.73
C TYR A 269 -11.41 3.96 6.83
N VAL A 270 -11.23 4.62 5.67
CA VAL A 270 -10.13 4.38 4.75
C VAL A 270 -9.36 5.68 4.47
N PRO A 271 -8.04 5.62 4.20
CA PRO A 271 -7.23 6.81 3.99
C PRO A 271 -7.43 7.34 2.58
N VAL A 272 -7.58 8.66 2.44
CA VAL A 272 -7.61 9.36 1.16
C VAL A 272 -6.58 10.47 1.18
N PHE A 273 -5.75 10.56 0.15
CA PHE A 273 -4.73 11.59 0.03
C PHE A 273 -5.14 12.64 -1.00
N ILE A 274 -5.04 13.92 -0.67
CA ILE A 274 -5.40 15.01 -1.59
C ILE A 274 -4.19 15.94 -1.77
N ILE A 275 -3.76 16.11 -3.01
CA ILE A 275 -2.68 17.02 -3.39
C ILE A 275 -3.18 18.00 -4.45
N VAL A 276 -2.86 19.27 -4.27
CA VAL A 276 -3.19 20.36 -5.21
C VAL A 276 -2.04 20.53 -6.21
N ASN A 277 -2.35 20.54 -7.50
CA ASN A 277 -1.40 20.70 -8.61
C ASN A 277 -0.13 19.80 -8.52
N PRO A 278 -0.27 18.49 -8.20
CA PRO A 278 0.87 17.64 -7.81
C PRO A 278 2.02 17.67 -8.84
N GLY A 279 3.23 17.95 -8.36
CA GLY A 279 4.47 17.96 -9.14
C GLY A 279 4.71 19.23 -9.98
N SER A 280 3.85 20.24 -9.88
CA SER A 280 3.98 21.50 -10.64
C SER A 280 4.95 22.51 -10.02
N TRP A 281 5.65 22.15 -8.94
CA TRP A 281 6.61 22.98 -8.23
C TRP A 281 7.84 22.17 -7.80
N ASN A 282 8.96 22.85 -7.54
CA ASN A 282 10.13 22.19 -6.95
C ASN A 282 9.99 22.09 -5.41
N PRO A 283 10.38 20.96 -4.79
CA PRO A 283 10.51 20.86 -3.33
C PRO A 283 11.33 22.02 -2.73
N ILE A 284 10.94 22.53 -1.56
CA ILE A 284 11.53 23.72 -0.93
C ILE A 284 12.83 23.40 -0.18
N ASP A 285 12.94 22.18 0.35
CA ASP A 285 14.09 21.72 1.10
C ASP A 285 15.29 21.76 0.15
N GLY A 286 16.30 22.55 0.50
CA GLY A 286 17.36 22.94 -0.44
C GLY A 286 18.07 21.75 -1.16
N PRO A 287 18.86 22.06 -2.20
CA PRO A 287 19.32 21.11 -3.24
C PRO A 287 20.19 19.94 -2.75
N ALA A 288 20.51 19.87 -1.46
CA ALA A 288 21.27 18.76 -0.88
C ALA A 288 20.38 17.59 -0.43
N VAL A 289 19.08 17.80 -0.23
CA VAL A 289 18.14 16.79 0.32
C VAL A 289 16.69 17.06 -0.15
N ASN A 290 16.41 17.31 -1.44
CA ASN A 290 15.06 17.55 -2.00
C ASN A 290 14.06 16.40 -1.66
N LEU A 291 13.62 16.31 -0.41
CA LEU A 291 12.93 15.15 0.14
C LEU A 291 11.47 15.47 0.45
N SER A 292 11.09 16.75 0.58
CA SER A 292 9.69 17.15 0.67
C SER A 292 8.97 16.75 -0.60
N ALA A 293 7.89 16.02 -0.41
CA ALA A 293 7.10 15.50 -1.49
C ALA A 293 6.38 16.63 -2.23
N ASN A 294 6.42 16.62 -3.55
CA ASN A 294 5.52 17.43 -4.37
C ASN A 294 4.45 16.55 -5.06
N ASP A 295 4.47 15.24 -4.83
CA ASP A 295 3.55 14.28 -5.42
C ASP A 295 3.36 13.02 -4.59
N PHE A 296 2.43 12.15 -5.01
CA PHE A 296 2.02 11.00 -4.22
C PHE A 296 3.13 9.96 -4.01
N CYS A 297 3.93 9.63 -5.02
CA CYS A 297 5.00 8.63 -4.84
C CYS A 297 6.19 9.20 -4.06
N MET A 298 6.48 10.50 -4.24
CA MET A 298 7.43 11.14 -3.32
C MET A 298 6.90 11.16 -1.88
N LEU A 299 5.59 11.35 -1.70
CA LEU A 299 4.94 11.33 -0.39
C LEU A 299 5.03 9.94 0.22
N LYS A 300 4.71 8.89 -0.54
CA LYS A 300 4.79 7.51 -0.08
C LYS A 300 6.24 7.15 0.25
N ARG A 301 7.22 7.47 -0.59
CA ARG A 301 8.64 7.23 -0.30
C ARG A 301 9.18 7.95 0.95
N ASN A 302 8.84 9.22 1.16
CA ASN A 302 9.49 10.06 2.18
C ASN A 302 8.64 10.37 3.41
N GLY A 303 7.33 10.09 3.37
CA GLY A 303 6.37 10.42 4.44
C GLY A 303 6.07 11.92 4.55
N GLY A 304 6.45 12.72 3.55
CA GLY A 304 6.23 14.16 3.54
C GLY A 304 7.08 14.88 4.59
N ILE A 305 6.51 15.91 5.21
CA ILE A 305 7.18 16.73 6.23
C ILE A 305 6.65 16.48 7.64
N ALA A 306 7.45 16.79 8.65
CA ALA A 306 7.05 16.90 10.05
C ALA A 306 6.95 18.39 10.42
N PRO A 307 5.75 18.99 10.37
CA PRO A 307 5.59 20.42 10.57
C PRO A 307 6.09 20.83 11.97
N LEU A 308 6.90 21.88 12.04
CA LEU A 308 7.45 22.44 13.25
C LEU A 308 6.71 23.72 13.66
N PRO A 309 6.78 24.12 14.94
CA PRO A 309 6.32 25.44 15.36
C PRO A 309 7.01 26.57 14.58
N ALA A 310 6.25 27.65 14.32
CA ALA A 310 6.69 28.80 13.52
C ALA A 310 8.12 29.30 13.87
N GLY A 311 8.95 29.50 12.84
CA GLY A 311 10.29 30.10 12.96
C GLY A 311 11.44 29.30 12.35
N VAL A 312 11.19 28.11 11.81
CA VAL A 312 12.15 27.32 11.01
C VAL A 312 11.79 27.50 9.54
N ALA A 313 12.74 27.81 8.65
CA ALA A 313 12.44 28.14 7.25
C ALA A 313 12.26 26.91 6.31
N VAL A 314 12.65 25.72 6.77
CA VAL A 314 12.52 24.46 6.04
C VAL A 314 12.04 23.42 7.05
N GLU A 315 10.94 22.74 6.72
CA GLU A 315 10.41 21.71 7.59
C GLU A 315 11.26 20.44 7.44
N PRO A 316 11.56 19.72 8.54
CA PRO A 316 12.24 18.45 8.45
C PRO A 316 11.34 17.45 7.74
N VAL A 317 11.89 16.73 6.78
CA VAL A 317 11.23 15.58 6.18
C VAL A 317 10.99 14.53 7.25
N LEU A 318 9.81 13.90 7.23
CA LEU A 318 9.48 12.83 8.17
C LEU A 318 10.51 11.68 8.04
N GLY A 319 10.87 11.35 6.80
CA GLY A 319 11.92 10.38 6.48
C GLY A 319 11.48 8.94 6.76
N VAL A 320 10.17 8.70 6.73
CA VAL A 320 9.56 7.40 6.98
C VAL A 320 8.63 7.13 5.81
N ALA A 321 8.93 6.08 5.03
CA ALA A 321 8.06 5.67 3.94
C ALA A 321 6.66 5.30 4.48
N ILE A 322 5.66 5.62 3.70
CA ILE A 322 4.27 5.21 3.90
C ILE A 322 4.15 3.79 3.33
N ASN A 323 3.78 2.85 4.18
CA ASN A 323 3.49 1.47 3.85
C ASN A 323 2.14 1.12 4.50
N TRP A 324 1.59 -0.05 4.21
CA TRP A 324 0.38 -0.58 4.85
C TRP A 324 0.27 -0.32 6.37
N MET A 325 1.36 -0.47 7.12
CA MET A 325 1.34 -0.39 8.60
C MET A 325 1.23 1.04 9.15
N ASN A 326 1.56 2.07 8.37
CA ASN A 326 1.53 3.46 8.80
C ASN A 326 0.72 4.38 7.89
N ILE A 327 0.10 3.89 6.81
CA ILE A 327 -0.74 4.68 5.91
C ILE A 327 -1.90 5.39 6.61
N TYR A 328 -2.43 4.79 7.67
CA TYR A 328 -3.44 5.39 8.55
C TYR A 328 -2.86 6.37 9.58
N ASN A 329 -1.57 6.28 9.91
CA ASN A 329 -0.99 7.01 11.02
C ASN A 329 0.51 7.30 10.81
N SER A 330 0.80 8.55 10.47
CA SER A 330 2.17 9.07 10.32
C SER A 330 3.01 9.07 11.61
N GLY A 331 2.39 8.81 12.77
CA GLY A 331 3.01 8.96 14.09
C GLY A 331 3.10 10.41 14.57
N GLN A 332 2.61 11.38 13.78
CA GLN A 332 2.53 12.78 14.18
C GLN A 332 1.30 13.01 15.07
N THR A 333 1.40 13.92 16.02
CA THR A 333 0.25 14.35 16.84
C THR A 333 -0.07 15.80 16.53
N GLU A 334 -1.35 16.20 16.66
CA GLU A 334 -1.84 17.57 16.43
C GLU A 334 -1.01 18.60 17.22
N ILE A 335 -0.60 18.24 18.45
CA ILE A 335 0.22 19.10 19.31
C ILE A 335 1.63 19.28 18.75
N LEU A 336 2.20 18.25 18.12
CA LEU A 336 3.57 18.27 17.58
C LEU A 336 3.64 18.93 16.21
N ALA A 337 2.59 18.85 15.40
CA ALA A 337 2.55 19.50 14.09
C ALA A 337 2.68 21.03 14.21
N GLY A 338 2.40 21.63 15.38
CA GLY A 338 2.71 23.05 15.63
C GLY A 338 1.97 24.03 14.73
N LEU A 339 1.07 23.55 13.87
CA LEU A 339 0.30 24.33 12.89
C LEU A 339 -0.57 25.35 13.61
N VAL A 340 -1.06 25.03 14.81
CA VAL A 340 -1.85 25.93 15.66
C VAL A 340 -1.11 27.25 15.98
N GLY A 341 0.23 27.27 15.95
CA GLY A 341 1.05 28.47 16.18
C GLY A 341 1.45 29.24 14.92
N ASP A 342 1.41 28.61 13.73
CA ASP A 342 1.87 29.20 12.47
C ASP A 342 0.75 29.96 11.74
N THR A 343 0.35 31.09 12.31
CA THR A 343 -0.72 31.92 11.75
C THR A 343 -0.17 33.15 11.02
N VAL A 344 -0.37 33.23 9.70
CA VAL A 344 -0.26 34.53 8.99
C VAL A 344 -1.49 35.37 9.39
N GLY A 345 -1.28 36.40 10.21
CA GLY A 345 -2.31 37.41 10.52
C GLY A 345 -3.16 37.19 11.78
N GLY A 346 -2.79 36.27 12.68
CA GLY A 346 -3.40 36.16 14.02
C GLY A 346 -4.79 35.53 14.10
N ALA A 347 -5.29 34.93 13.01
CA ALA A 347 -6.46 34.05 13.04
C ALA A 347 -5.98 32.60 13.20
N ALA A 348 -6.51 31.86 14.19
CA ALA A 348 -6.17 30.46 14.43
C ALA A 348 -6.22 29.64 13.13
N VAL A 349 -5.21 28.80 12.89
CA VAL A 349 -5.11 27.98 11.67
C VAL A 349 -6.37 27.14 11.55
N ALA A 350 -7.06 27.32 10.43
CA ALA A 350 -8.39 26.78 10.19
C ALA A 350 -8.38 25.45 9.43
N GLN A 351 -7.19 24.92 9.09
CA GLN A 351 -7.08 23.58 8.49
C GLN A 351 -7.32 22.52 9.58
N PRO A 352 -8.20 21.53 9.37
CA PRO A 352 -8.39 20.43 10.30
C PRO A 352 -7.10 19.64 10.46
N ASP A 353 -6.42 19.77 11.59
CA ASP A 353 -5.32 18.90 11.99
C ASP A 353 -5.90 17.71 12.77
N GLN A 354 -5.30 16.54 12.62
CA GLN A 354 -5.71 15.31 13.28
C GLN A 354 -4.47 14.45 13.50
N ASP A 355 -4.41 13.79 14.65
CA ASP A 355 -3.36 12.82 14.96
C ASP A 355 -3.22 11.79 13.83
N GLY A 356 -1.97 11.49 13.45
CA GLY A 356 -1.65 10.56 12.38
C GLY A 356 -1.67 11.14 10.96
N SER A 357 -1.94 12.43 10.78
CA SER A 357 -1.99 13.05 9.45
C SER A 357 -0.61 13.18 8.79
N TYR A 358 -0.59 13.12 7.46
CA TYR A 358 0.55 13.41 6.61
C TYR A 358 0.48 14.84 6.05
N TYR A 359 1.64 15.43 5.82
CA TYR A 359 1.79 16.84 5.43
C TYR A 359 2.77 17.01 4.27
N ILE A 360 2.48 17.99 3.41
CA ILE A 360 3.37 18.44 2.33
C ILE A 360 3.65 19.94 2.48
N GLN A 361 4.85 20.36 2.09
CA GLN A 361 5.24 21.77 2.02
C GLN A 361 5.07 22.35 0.61
N TYR A 362 4.19 23.34 0.48
CA TYR A 362 3.97 24.11 -0.74
C TYR A 362 4.77 25.42 -0.73
N PRO A 363 5.39 25.83 -1.85
CA PRO A 363 6.10 27.10 -1.92
C PRO A 363 5.11 28.25 -1.84
N ASN A 364 5.37 29.22 -0.99
CA ASN A 364 4.53 30.38 -0.78
C ASN A 364 5.38 31.66 -0.66
N VAL A 365 4.71 32.79 -0.42
CA VAL A 365 5.38 34.09 -0.30
C VAL A 365 6.31 34.22 0.92
N ALA A 366 6.14 33.37 1.94
CA ALA A 366 6.79 33.47 3.25
C ALA A 366 7.96 32.47 3.44
N ASN A 367 7.84 31.25 2.93
CA ASN A 367 8.90 30.21 2.98
C ASN A 367 9.86 30.28 1.79
N GLY A 368 9.64 31.21 0.87
CA GLY A 368 10.40 31.32 -0.37
C GLY A 368 9.63 30.64 -1.50
N GLN A 369 9.45 31.38 -2.59
CA GLN A 369 9.02 30.78 -3.86
C GLN A 369 10.02 29.68 -4.21
N ASP A 370 9.61 28.70 -5.00
CA ASP A 370 10.49 27.62 -5.52
C ASP A 370 11.67 28.12 -6.39
N GLY A 371 11.88 29.44 -6.46
CA GLY A 371 12.86 30.12 -7.29
C GLY A 371 12.48 30.19 -8.77
N ARG A 372 11.33 29.64 -9.16
CA ARG A 372 10.95 29.31 -10.54
C ARG A 372 9.51 29.73 -10.89
N GLY A 373 8.78 30.26 -9.91
CA GLY A 373 7.53 30.99 -10.09
C GLY A 373 6.31 30.31 -9.49
N ALA A 374 6.43 29.11 -8.91
CA ALA A 374 5.33 28.48 -8.20
C ALA A 374 5.12 29.18 -6.85
N ILE A 375 3.88 29.64 -6.60
CA ILE A 375 3.49 30.28 -5.36
C ILE A 375 2.05 29.89 -5.04
N PHE A 376 1.87 29.26 -3.89
CA PHE A 376 0.57 28.89 -3.35
C PHE A 376 0.19 29.82 -2.21
N ASP A 377 -1.08 30.19 -2.14
CA ASP A 377 -1.62 31.03 -1.06
C ASP A 377 -2.11 30.14 0.08
N THR A 378 -1.16 29.56 0.83
CA THR A 378 -1.44 28.63 1.93
C THR A 378 -1.83 29.35 3.23
N LEU A 379 -2.50 28.64 4.14
CA LEU A 379 -2.90 29.17 5.43
C LEU A 379 -1.70 29.40 6.38
N THR A 380 -0.69 28.53 6.28
CA THR A 380 0.54 28.51 7.10
C THR A 380 1.62 29.39 6.48
N THR A 381 2.46 30.05 7.30
CA THR A 381 3.62 30.79 6.74
C THR A 381 4.62 29.82 6.12
N MET A 382 4.68 28.60 6.65
CA MET A 382 5.60 27.57 6.20
C MET A 382 5.14 26.79 4.97
N GLY A 383 3.91 26.99 4.51
CA GLY A 383 3.36 26.27 3.37
C GLY A 383 3.02 24.81 3.67
N ALA A 384 3.11 24.39 4.93
CA ALA A 384 2.67 23.07 5.38
C ALA A 384 1.14 22.95 5.26
N THR A 385 0.68 21.94 4.52
CA THR A 385 -0.73 21.62 4.32
C THR A 385 -0.96 20.13 4.59
N ARG A 386 -2.10 19.80 5.22
CA ARG A 386 -2.52 18.42 5.44
C ARG A 386 -2.88 17.78 4.09
N VAL A 387 -2.41 16.56 3.87
CA VAL A 387 -2.69 15.81 2.63
C VAL A 387 -3.37 14.46 2.86
N SER A 388 -3.33 13.86 4.06
CA SER A 388 -4.08 12.63 4.35
C SER A 388 -5.35 12.90 5.13
N PHE A 389 -6.43 12.23 4.75
CA PHE A 389 -7.77 12.35 5.32
C PHE A 389 -8.38 10.95 5.50
N TYR A 390 -9.46 10.86 6.25
CA TYR A 390 -10.17 9.60 6.49
C TYR A 390 -11.57 9.68 5.90
N ALA A 391 -11.87 8.86 4.89
CA ALA A 391 -13.22 8.71 4.37
C ALA A 391 -13.99 7.76 5.28
N GLN A 392 -15.14 8.20 5.77
CA GLN A 392 -15.96 7.42 6.69
C GLN A 392 -16.93 6.54 5.92
N GLU A 393 -17.10 5.30 6.34
CA GLU A 393 -18.11 4.41 5.77
C GLU A 393 -19.53 5.02 5.92
N THR A 394 -20.31 5.02 4.83
CA THR A 394 -21.62 5.70 4.76
C THR A 394 -22.69 5.06 5.66
N GLY A 395 -22.46 3.82 6.07
CA GLY A 395 -23.22 3.05 7.02
C GLY A 395 -22.51 1.73 7.27
N VAL A 396 -22.87 1.02 8.33
CA VAL A 396 -22.26 -0.28 8.62
C VAL A 396 -22.50 -1.24 7.46
N ASN A 397 -21.48 -2.00 7.06
CA ASN A 397 -21.60 -3.03 6.03
C ASN A 397 -22.01 -2.50 4.64
N THR A 398 -21.52 -1.33 4.26
CA THR A 398 -21.80 -0.74 2.95
C THR A 398 -20.64 -0.90 1.97
N GLY A 399 -19.38 -0.92 2.42
CA GLY A 399 -18.23 -0.86 1.51
C GLY A 399 -18.18 0.42 0.67
N VAL A 400 -18.81 1.49 1.16
CA VAL A 400 -18.86 2.80 0.51
C VAL A 400 -18.44 3.83 1.53
N PHE A 401 -17.35 4.52 1.26
CA PHE A 401 -16.73 5.51 2.15
C PHE A 401 -16.85 6.90 1.55
N GLN A 402 -17.08 7.90 2.41
CA GLN A 402 -17.21 9.28 2.01
C GLN A 402 -16.33 10.20 2.85
N LEU A 403 -15.53 11.01 2.16
CA LEU A 403 -14.85 12.15 2.73
C LEU A 403 -15.60 13.42 2.33
N ASN A 404 -16.07 14.16 3.34
CA ASN A 404 -16.81 15.40 3.13
C ASN A 404 -15.94 16.60 3.51
N LEU A 405 -15.56 17.39 2.51
CA LEU A 405 -14.93 18.70 2.70
C LEU A 405 -16.05 19.74 2.84
N ASN A 406 -16.11 20.38 4.01
CA ASN A 406 -17.06 21.46 4.27
C ASN A 406 -16.75 22.69 3.41
N GLN A 407 -15.46 22.96 3.20
CA GLN A 407 -14.98 24.03 2.34
C GLN A 407 -13.57 23.68 1.84
N ILE A 408 -13.40 23.51 0.53
CA ILE A 408 -12.13 23.08 -0.11
C ILE A 408 -10.93 23.90 0.41
N LEU A 409 -11.00 25.23 0.35
CA LEU A 409 -9.91 26.09 0.83
C LEU A 409 -9.51 25.80 2.27
N ARG A 410 -10.49 25.81 3.17
CA ARG A 410 -10.24 25.66 4.60
C ARG A 410 -9.69 24.28 4.91
N ASP A 411 -10.33 23.25 4.38
CA ASP A 411 -10.04 21.86 4.76
C ASP A 411 -8.72 21.37 4.13
N LEU A 412 -8.33 21.89 2.97
CA LEU A 412 -7.04 21.59 2.31
C LEU A 412 -5.89 22.52 2.73
N GLY A 413 -6.12 23.54 3.56
CA GLY A 413 -5.04 24.38 4.07
C GLY A 413 -4.68 25.61 3.21
N PHE A 414 -5.60 26.10 2.37
CA PHE A 414 -5.38 27.23 1.45
C PHE A 414 -6.26 28.46 1.78
N ARG A 415 -5.78 29.65 1.43
CA ARG A 415 -6.51 30.93 1.48
C ARG A 415 -7.18 31.26 0.17
N SER A 416 -6.52 30.90 -0.93
CA SER A 416 -7.08 30.94 -2.27
C SER A 416 -6.46 29.84 -3.14
N LEU A 417 -7.24 29.42 -4.14
CA LEU A 417 -6.81 28.57 -5.24
C LEU A 417 -7.09 29.34 -6.54
N ALA A 418 -6.22 29.18 -7.52
CA ALA A 418 -6.34 29.81 -8.82
C ALA A 418 -7.32 29.04 -9.72
N VAL A 419 -7.84 29.76 -10.71
CA VAL A 419 -8.55 29.13 -11.84
C VAL A 419 -7.62 28.10 -12.48
N ARG A 420 -8.16 26.91 -12.77
CA ARG A 420 -7.45 25.72 -13.27
C ARG A 420 -6.58 24.99 -12.25
N ASP A 421 -6.61 25.36 -10.96
CA ASP A 421 -6.02 24.48 -9.95
C ASP A 421 -6.67 23.10 -10.01
N VAL A 422 -5.81 22.08 -10.05
CA VAL A 422 -6.16 20.66 -10.13
C VAL A 422 -6.08 20.08 -8.73
N LEU A 423 -7.18 19.48 -8.28
CA LEU A 423 -7.25 18.70 -7.06
C LEU A 423 -7.15 17.23 -7.46
N VAL A 424 -6.17 16.51 -6.93
CA VAL A 424 -6.05 15.07 -7.16
C VAL A 424 -6.25 14.34 -5.84
N ALA A 425 -7.26 13.50 -5.80
CA ALA A 425 -7.50 12.56 -4.70
C ALA A 425 -6.91 11.21 -5.10
N TYR A 426 -6.14 10.61 -4.20
CA TYR A 426 -5.48 9.32 -4.34
C TYR A 426 -6.05 8.37 -3.29
N TYR A 427 -6.32 7.16 -3.72
CA TYR A 427 -6.69 6.02 -2.90
C TYR A 427 -5.72 4.89 -3.20
N LEU A 428 -5.20 4.29 -2.15
CA LEU A 428 -4.35 3.10 -2.20
C LEU A 428 -4.94 2.17 -1.15
N ASP A 429 -5.41 1.00 -1.56
CA ASP A 429 -5.94 0.03 -0.60
C ASP A 429 -4.79 -0.38 0.36
N PRO A 430 -4.95 -0.13 1.67
CA PRO A 430 -3.96 -0.52 2.67
C PRO A 430 -3.74 -2.03 2.83
N ASN A 431 -4.62 -2.91 2.37
CA ASN A 431 -4.42 -4.36 2.37
C ASN A 431 -3.99 -4.89 0.98
N ASP A 432 -4.34 -4.20 -0.12
CA ASP A 432 -4.04 -4.59 -1.50
C ASP A 432 -3.36 -3.42 -2.24
N GLU A 433 -2.03 -3.33 -2.13
CA GLU A 433 -1.32 -2.13 -2.62
C GLU A 433 -1.23 -2.06 -4.16
N ASP A 434 -1.68 -3.09 -4.88
CA ASP A 434 -1.90 -3.07 -6.32
C ASP A 434 -3.24 -2.40 -6.71
N ASP A 435 -4.21 -2.29 -5.80
CA ASP A 435 -5.45 -1.53 -5.98
C ASP A 435 -5.26 -0.04 -5.65
N PHE A 436 -4.74 0.67 -6.65
CA PHE A 436 -4.53 2.10 -6.57
C PHE A 436 -5.45 2.84 -7.54
N LYS A 437 -6.19 3.83 -7.01
CA LYS A 437 -7.09 4.66 -7.81
C LYS A 437 -6.86 6.14 -7.56
N LEU A 438 -7.13 6.96 -8.58
CA LEU A 438 -7.08 8.41 -8.45
C LEU A 438 -8.26 9.09 -9.11
N ALA A 439 -8.65 10.24 -8.58
CA ALA A 439 -9.70 11.08 -9.15
C ALA A 439 -9.28 12.54 -9.18
N THR A 440 -9.65 13.23 -10.27
CA THR A 440 -9.33 14.65 -10.46
C THR A 440 -10.57 15.54 -10.41
N ALA A 441 -10.39 16.71 -9.83
CA ALA A 441 -11.33 17.82 -9.93
C ALA A 441 -10.60 19.14 -10.19
N TYR A 442 -11.33 20.15 -10.67
CA TYR A 442 -10.77 21.41 -11.14
C TYR A 442 -11.48 22.61 -10.52
N ILE A 443 -10.72 23.67 -10.27
CA ILE A 443 -11.27 24.97 -9.87
C ILE A 443 -11.63 25.79 -11.13
N GLU A 444 -12.90 26.13 -11.25
CA GLU A 444 -13.54 26.96 -12.29
C GLU A 444 -13.53 26.39 -13.72
N GLU A 445 -12.41 25.87 -14.20
CA GLU A 445 -12.22 25.50 -15.60
C GLU A 445 -11.34 24.26 -15.75
N LYS A 446 -11.77 23.34 -16.64
CA LYS A 446 -10.97 22.20 -17.13
C LYS A 446 -10.42 22.53 -18.52
N GLN A 447 -9.27 23.18 -18.58
CA GLN A 447 -8.51 23.41 -19.83
C GLN A 447 -7.09 22.89 -19.65
N HIS A 448 -6.97 21.57 -19.72
CA HIS A 448 -5.74 20.85 -19.45
C HIS A 448 -5.31 20.03 -20.64
N SER A 449 -4.03 19.71 -20.63
CA SER A 449 -3.44 18.72 -21.51
C SER A 449 -4.07 17.34 -21.30
N ILE A 450 -3.91 16.46 -22.28
CA ILE A 450 -4.39 15.08 -22.19
C ILE A 450 -3.17 14.16 -22.17
N THR A 451 -3.06 13.32 -21.15
CA THR A 451 -2.05 12.26 -21.04
C THR A 451 -2.73 10.92 -21.25
N SER A 452 -2.18 10.05 -22.08
CA SER A 452 -2.73 8.71 -22.34
C SER A 452 -1.64 7.65 -22.44
N PHE A 453 -1.85 6.50 -21.79
CA PHE A 453 -1.13 5.27 -22.06
C PHE A 453 -1.55 4.69 -23.40
N THR A 454 -0.57 4.23 -24.18
CA THR A 454 -0.82 3.72 -25.53
C THR A 454 0.11 2.55 -25.87
N ASP A 455 -0.13 1.93 -27.03
CA ASP A 455 0.83 1.03 -27.66
C ASP A 455 1.78 1.78 -28.62
N ALA A 456 2.68 1.03 -29.29
CA ALA A 456 3.62 1.57 -30.27
C ALA A 456 2.94 2.22 -31.50
N THR A 457 1.65 1.93 -31.73
CA THR A 457 0.84 2.47 -32.82
C THR A 457 -0.05 3.65 -32.37
N ARG A 458 0.06 4.07 -31.10
CA ARG A 458 -0.75 5.11 -30.45
C ARG A 458 -2.22 4.72 -30.26
N ALA A 459 -2.51 3.44 -30.21
CA ALA A 459 -3.81 2.96 -29.74
C ALA A 459 -3.82 3.01 -28.21
N ASP A 460 -4.91 3.50 -27.62
CA ASP A 460 -5.09 3.56 -26.16
C ASP A 460 -4.95 2.17 -25.55
N MET A 461 -4.27 2.09 -24.42
CA MET A 461 -3.98 0.84 -23.70
C MET A 461 -4.27 1.03 -22.21
N SER A 462 -4.94 0.04 -21.63
CA SER A 462 -5.25 -0.04 -20.20
C SER A 462 -4.52 -1.17 -19.48
N ILE A 463 -4.08 -2.19 -20.20
CA ILE A 463 -3.49 -3.41 -19.63
C ILE A 463 -2.18 -3.71 -20.34
N PHE A 464 -1.12 -3.87 -19.55
CA PHE A 464 0.21 -4.22 -20.04
C PHE A 464 0.67 -5.55 -19.46
N TRP A 465 1.25 -6.41 -20.29
CA TRP A 465 1.79 -7.68 -19.84
C TRP A 465 3.29 -7.56 -19.59
N ILE A 466 3.69 -7.76 -18.33
CA ILE A 466 5.08 -7.71 -17.86
C ILE A 466 5.98 -8.61 -18.72
N GLY A 467 7.12 -8.08 -19.15
CA GLY A 467 8.11 -8.77 -19.99
C GLY A 467 7.66 -9.06 -21.44
N ARG A 468 6.46 -8.59 -21.85
CA ARG A 468 5.95 -8.74 -23.23
C ARG A 468 5.66 -7.39 -23.88
N ASP A 469 4.93 -6.55 -23.16
CA ASP A 469 4.50 -5.24 -23.65
C ASP A 469 5.44 -4.17 -23.10
N ASN A 470 5.56 -3.07 -23.85
CA ASN A 470 6.25 -1.87 -23.40
C ASN A 470 5.21 -0.76 -23.18
N VAL A 471 5.44 0.11 -22.21
CA VAL A 471 4.61 1.30 -21.99
C VAL A 471 4.98 2.38 -23.00
N TYR A 472 3.99 2.91 -23.69
CA TYR A 472 4.12 4.15 -24.46
C TYR A 472 3.18 5.20 -23.86
N VAL A 473 3.59 6.46 -23.92
CA VAL A 473 2.78 7.59 -23.47
C VAL A 473 2.64 8.60 -24.58
N GLN A 474 1.44 9.16 -24.68
CA GLN A 474 1.12 10.30 -25.52
C GLN A 474 0.65 11.47 -24.66
N VAL A 475 1.10 12.67 -25.01
CA VAL A 475 0.58 13.92 -24.45
C VAL A 475 0.03 14.78 -25.58
N ILE A 476 -1.20 15.28 -25.41
CA ILE A 476 -1.80 16.27 -26.30
C ILE A 476 -1.85 17.60 -25.55
N ASP A 477 -0.96 18.52 -25.93
CA ASP A 477 -0.84 19.86 -25.37
C ASP A 477 -0.53 20.85 -26.49
N ALA A 478 -1.49 21.72 -26.81
CA ALA A 478 -1.33 22.70 -27.87
C ALA A 478 -0.41 23.86 -27.49
N ASN A 479 -0.22 24.09 -26.19
CA ASN A 479 0.53 25.22 -25.68
C ASN A 479 2.03 24.88 -25.47
N ALA A 480 2.33 23.59 -25.28
CA ALA A 480 3.70 23.08 -25.20
C ALA A 480 4.49 23.28 -26.51
N ASN A 481 3.81 23.30 -27.66
CA ASN A 481 4.37 23.64 -28.98
C ASN A 481 4.53 25.17 -29.09
N VAL A 482 5.73 25.66 -28.80
CA VAL A 482 6.07 27.09 -28.71
C VAL A 482 6.92 27.59 -29.87
N ASP A 483 7.64 26.69 -30.56
CA ASP A 483 8.49 26.92 -31.71
C ASP A 483 8.05 26.07 -32.90
N PRO A 484 7.32 26.65 -33.86
CA PRO A 484 6.84 25.93 -35.03
C PRO A 484 7.93 25.34 -35.94
N CYS A 485 9.21 25.71 -35.76
CA CYS A 485 10.29 25.29 -36.65
C CYS A 485 11.06 24.06 -36.17
N CYS A 486 11.00 23.72 -34.88
CA CYS A 486 11.79 22.65 -34.28
C CYS A 486 10.91 21.79 -33.38
N PRO A 487 10.91 20.46 -33.55
CA PRO A 487 10.26 19.56 -32.62
C PRO A 487 10.73 19.78 -31.18
N GLU A 488 9.81 20.04 -30.27
CA GLU A 488 10.10 20.16 -28.85
C GLU A 488 9.94 18.84 -28.10
N GLN A 489 10.35 18.86 -26.85
CA GLN A 489 10.24 17.75 -25.94
C GLN A 489 9.43 18.12 -24.72
N VAL A 490 8.72 17.15 -24.18
CA VAL A 490 8.05 17.22 -22.88
C VAL A 490 8.44 16.01 -22.05
N VAL A 491 8.24 16.11 -20.74
CA VAL A 491 8.59 15.04 -19.80
C VAL A 491 7.34 14.60 -19.07
N VAL A 492 7.16 13.29 -18.96
CA VAL A 492 6.08 12.65 -18.22
C VAL A 492 6.67 11.81 -17.10
N LYS A 493 6.09 11.91 -15.91
CA LYS A 493 6.34 10.99 -14.81
C LYS A 493 5.45 9.76 -14.97
N ILE A 494 6.00 8.57 -14.79
CA ILE A 494 5.25 7.34 -14.62
C ILE A 494 5.59 6.82 -13.22
N CYS A 495 4.59 6.36 -12.49
CA CYS A 495 4.79 5.81 -11.16
C CYS A 495 3.92 4.59 -10.94
N ASP A 496 4.55 3.59 -10.34
CA ASP A 496 3.92 2.49 -9.64
C ASP A 496 3.92 2.81 -8.14
N PRO A 497 2.74 3.01 -7.51
CA PRO A 497 2.63 3.31 -6.10
C PRO A 497 2.64 2.07 -5.20
N HIS A 498 2.91 0.84 -5.68
CA HIS A 498 2.94 -0.39 -4.88
C HIS A 498 4.24 -0.51 -4.05
N GLU A 499 4.12 -0.83 -2.76
CA GLU A 499 5.20 -0.97 -1.76
C GLU A 499 6.21 0.18 -1.77
N SER A 500 7.46 -0.11 -2.14
CA SER A 500 8.49 0.88 -2.39
C SER A 500 8.31 1.31 -3.84
N ASP A 501 7.70 2.48 -4.04
CA ASP A 501 7.32 2.96 -5.37
C ASP A 501 8.47 2.85 -6.38
N ASP A 502 8.15 2.44 -7.62
CA ASP A 502 9.01 2.72 -8.77
C ASP A 502 8.54 3.99 -9.47
N VAL A 503 9.49 4.84 -9.85
CA VAL A 503 9.23 6.12 -10.48
C VAL A 503 10.19 6.32 -11.63
N GLU A 504 9.61 6.47 -12.81
CA GLU A 504 10.33 6.69 -14.05
C GLU A 504 9.93 8.00 -14.71
N TRP A 505 10.87 8.61 -15.42
CA TRP A 505 10.66 9.83 -16.19
C TRP A 505 10.93 9.57 -17.66
N ILE A 506 9.90 9.75 -18.49
CA ILE A 506 9.97 9.52 -19.91
C ILE A 506 9.93 10.83 -20.68
N ILE A 507 10.83 10.97 -21.65
CA ILE A 507 10.89 12.12 -22.55
C ILE A 507 10.08 11.79 -23.81
N LEU A 508 9.15 12.68 -24.16
CA LEU A 508 8.30 12.56 -25.34
C LEU A 508 8.74 13.62 -26.36
N ASP A 509 8.81 13.22 -27.62
CA ASP A 509 9.11 14.14 -28.73
C ASP A 509 7.82 14.62 -29.40
N GLU A 510 7.81 15.87 -29.83
CA GLU A 510 6.78 16.39 -30.73
C GLU A 510 6.75 15.56 -32.01
N THR A 511 5.56 15.05 -32.35
CA THR A 511 5.39 14.06 -33.43
C THR A 511 5.66 14.60 -34.83
N SER A 512 5.60 15.92 -35.01
CA SER A 512 6.03 16.67 -36.19
C SER A 512 6.09 18.15 -35.82
N SER A 513 6.94 18.93 -36.47
CA SER A 513 7.01 20.38 -36.25
C SER A 513 5.63 21.05 -36.19
N ASN A 514 5.35 21.74 -35.10
CA ASN A 514 4.11 22.45 -34.84
C ASN A 514 2.86 21.54 -34.65
N SER A 515 3.05 20.34 -34.09
CA SER A 515 2.01 19.41 -33.68
C SER A 515 1.72 19.55 -32.18
N PRO A 516 0.45 19.60 -31.76
CA PRO A 516 0.10 19.57 -30.35
C PRO A 516 0.29 18.19 -29.70
N VAL A 517 0.86 17.21 -30.43
CA VAL A 517 0.96 15.81 -29.99
C VAL A 517 2.41 15.44 -29.77
N PHE A 518 2.71 15.02 -28.55
CA PHE A 518 3.99 14.50 -28.09
C PHE A 518 3.87 13.01 -27.83
N PHE A 519 4.90 12.23 -28.17
CA PHE A 519 4.86 10.78 -28.08
C PHE A 519 6.22 10.18 -27.69
N SER A 520 6.19 9.13 -26.87
CA SER A 520 7.38 8.37 -26.51
C SER A 520 7.77 7.44 -27.67
N ASN A 521 8.71 7.85 -28.52
CA ASN A 521 9.11 7.04 -29.68
C ASN A 521 9.82 5.72 -29.32
N ALA A 522 10.30 5.61 -28.08
CA ALA A 522 10.77 4.38 -27.48
C ALA A 522 9.79 3.96 -26.37
N GLY A 523 9.34 2.72 -26.40
CA GLY A 523 8.50 2.18 -25.33
C GLY A 523 9.35 1.78 -24.13
N MET A 524 8.95 2.22 -22.95
CA MET A 524 9.57 1.85 -21.67
C MET A 524 9.32 0.38 -21.38
N VAL A 525 10.37 -0.33 -20.95
CA VAL A 525 10.26 -1.75 -20.62
C VAL A 525 9.54 -1.89 -19.29
N ILE A 526 8.71 -2.93 -19.16
CA ILE A 526 8.10 -3.33 -17.89
C ILE A 526 8.74 -4.64 -17.44
N ASP A 527 9.43 -4.61 -16.31
CA ASP A 527 10.07 -5.78 -15.71
C ASP A 527 9.40 -6.14 -14.37
N PRO A 528 9.40 -7.43 -13.98
CA PRO A 528 8.87 -7.82 -12.68
C PRO A 528 9.86 -7.42 -11.58
N VAL A 529 9.36 -6.86 -10.47
CA VAL A 529 10.16 -6.56 -9.27
C VAL A 529 10.89 -7.81 -8.75
N TRP A 530 10.31 -9.01 -8.95
CA TRP A 530 10.94 -10.27 -8.58
C TRP A 530 11.01 -11.28 -9.73
N ALA A 531 12.15 -11.96 -9.86
CA ALA A 531 12.28 -13.15 -10.71
C ALA A 531 13.07 -14.28 -10.07
N GLY A 532 12.51 -15.49 -10.14
CA GLY A 532 13.12 -16.71 -9.60
C GLY A 532 14.42 -17.15 -10.28
N ASN A 533 14.75 -16.60 -11.45
CA ASN A 533 16.06 -16.81 -12.11
C ASN A 533 17.09 -15.70 -11.78
N GLY A 534 16.69 -14.71 -10.97
CA GLY A 534 17.37 -13.42 -10.80
C GLY A 534 16.89 -12.40 -11.85
N VAL A 535 16.61 -11.17 -11.42
CA VAL A 535 16.45 -9.98 -12.28
C VAL A 535 17.81 -9.25 -12.34
N GLY A 536 18.16 -8.69 -13.50
CA GLY A 536 19.36 -7.86 -13.65
C GLY A 536 20.72 -8.55 -13.41
N ALA A 537 21.66 -7.83 -12.80
CA ALA A 537 23.04 -8.26 -12.55
C ALA A 537 23.22 -9.13 -11.29
N ALA A 538 22.13 -9.42 -10.56
CA ALA A 538 22.19 -10.28 -9.38
C ALA A 538 22.51 -11.73 -9.77
N PRO A 539 23.42 -12.42 -9.06
CA PRO A 539 23.83 -13.76 -9.44
C PRO A 539 22.65 -14.73 -9.40
N ALA A 540 22.46 -15.47 -10.51
CA ALA A 540 21.38 -16.42 -10.80
C ALA A 540 21.23 -17.62 -9.83
N VAL A 541 21.82 -17.58 -8.64
CA VAL A 541 21.86 -18.67 -7.66
C VAL A 541 20.90 -18.46 -6.48
N THR A 542 20.28 -17.30 -6.31
CA THR A 542 19.38 -17.02 -5.17
C THR A 542 17.97 -16.54 -5.55
N GLY A 543 17.67 -16.33 -6.84
CA GLY A 543 16.59 -15.41 -7.20
C GLY A 543 16.92 -13.98 -6.71
N GLY A 544 16.11 -13.00 -7.06
CA GLY A 544 16.35 -11.63 -6.61
C GLY A 544 15.13 -10.74 -6.72
N TYR A 545 14.91 -9.97 -5.66
CA TYR A 545 14.13 -8.74 -5.64
C TYR A 545 14.99 -7.64 -6.26
N GLN A 546 14.44 -6.88 -7.19
CA GLN A 546 15.03 -5.68 -7.77
C GLN A 546 13.96 -4.60 -7.80
N LEU A 547 14.28 -3.49 -7.14
CA LEU A 547 13.61 -2.22 -7.32
C LEU A 547 14.73 -1.18 -7.41
N ALA A 548 14.79 -0.52 -8.54
CA ALA A 548 15.88 0.34 -8.94
C ALA A 548 15.31 1.56 -9.66
N LEU A 549 14.97 2.56 -8.85
CA LEU A 549 14.53 3.87 -9.33
C LEU A 549 15.45 4.45 -10.39
N ASP A 550 14.82 5.17 -11.33
CA ASP A 550 15.49 6.02 -12.33
C ASP A 550 16.45 5.22 -13.18
N ASN A 551 15.94 4.13 -13.79
CA ASN A 551 16.71 3.20 -14.61
C ASN A 551 16.15 3.00 -16.03
N TRP A 552 15.08 3.72 -16.38
CA TRP A 552 14.32 3.61 -17.63
C TRP A 552 13.59 2.28 -17.86
N VAL A 553 13.34 1.54 -16.79
CA VAL A 553 12.55 0.31 -16.75
C VAL A 553 11.54 0.50 -15.63
N LEU A 554 10.26 0.34 -15.95
CA LEU A 554 9.22 0.36 -14.93
C LEU A 554 9.14 -1.02 -14.31
N GLU A 555 9.46 -1.10 -13.03
CA GLU A 555 9.49 -2.34 -12.26
C GLU A 555 8.19 -2.44 -11.47
N VAL A 556 7.39 -3.46 -11.78
CA VAL A 556 6.04 -3.63 -11.23
C VAL A 556 5.82 -5.06 -10.75
N TYR A 557 4.85 -5.23 -9.86
CA TYR A 557 4.22 -6.51 -9.55
C TYR A 557 3.10 -6.83 -10.54
N ASN A 558 2.57 -8.05 -10.41
CA ASN A 558 1.40 -8.46 -11.17
C ASN A 558 0.17 -7.76 -10.59
N GLU A 559 -0.72 -7.29 -11.47
CA GLU A 559 -1.99 -6.61 -11.12
C GLU A 559 -1.86 -5.13 -10.69
N ASP A 560 -0.65 -4.58 -10.62
CA ASP A 560 -0.43 -3.17 -10.25
C ASP A 560 -1.11 -2.14 -11.15
N ASP A 561 -1.73 -1.17 -10.49
CA ASP A 561 -2.17 0.08 -11.10
C ASP A 561 -1.07 1.14 -11.13
N VAL A 562 -0.64 1.48 -12.35
CA VAL A 562 0.34 2.54 -12.59
C VAL A 562 -0.32 3.80 -13.13
N TYR A 563 0.20 4.97 -12.79
CA TYR A 563 -0.28 6.24 -13.33
C TYR A 563 0.80 7.05 -14.04
N ALA A 564 0.38 7.78 -15.07
CA ALA A 564 1.21 8.76 -15.75
C ALA A 564 0.79 10.17 -15.38
N ARG A 565 1.74 11.09 -15.23
CA ARG A 565 1.46 12.50 -15.00
C ARG A 565 2.34 13.39 -15.87
N TYR A 566 1.66 14.25 -16.62
CA TYR A 566 2.26 15.37 -17.32
C TYR A 566 2.00 16.67 -16.56
N ASN A 567 3.04 17.48 -16.41
CA ASN A 567 2.96 18.85 -15.90
C ASN A 567 3.45 19.79 -16.98
N ASP A 568 2.70 20.85 -17.25
CA ASP A 568 3.06 21.82 -18.29
C ASP A 568 4.14 22.80 -17.83
N VAL A 569 5.36 22.30 -17.75
CA VAL A 569 6.53 23.02 -17.25
C VAL A 569 7.75 22.77 -18.13
N TYR A 570 8.72 23.67 -18.07
CA TYR A 570 10.05 23.44 -18.62
C TYR A 570 10.96 22.87 -17.54
N TYR A 571 11.70 21.83 -17.90
CA TYR A 571 12.77 21.25 -17.09
C TYR A 571 14.13 21.72 -17.59
N PHE A 572 15.12 21.79 -16.71
CA PHE A 572 16.49 22.16 -17.08
C PHE A 572 17.09 21.19 -18.10
N ALA A 573 17.43 21.70 -19.29
CA ALA A 573 18.30 21.01 -20.24
C ALA A 573 19.76 21.39 -20.00
N VAL A 574 20.67 20.42 -20.20
CA VAL A 574 22.13 20.37 -20.00
C VAL A 574 22.96 21.65 -20.22
N ASP A 575 22.49 22.65 -20.97
CA ASP A 575 23.40 23.56 -21.68
C ASP A 575 23.40 25.05 -21.24
N SER A 576 23.04 25.38 -19.99
CA SER A 576 23.16 26.78 -19.53
C SER A 576 23.65 27.00 -18.09
N ASP A 577 24.83 26.49 -17.76
CA ASP A 577 25.76 27.29 -16.94
C ASP A 577 26.94 27.79 -17.79
N PRO A 578 26.79 28.92 -18.52
CA PRO A 578 27.91 29.56 -19.21
C PRO A 578 28.90 30.21 -18.24
N ALA A 579 28.66 30.19 -16.92
CA ALA A 579 29.35 31.03 -15.96
C ALA A 579 30.17 30.28 -14.88
N GLY A 580 30.01 28.97 -14.69
CA GLY A 580 30.83 28.18 -13.75
C GLY A 580 30.86 28.75 -12.32
N LEU A 581 29.82 29.49 -11.96
CA LEU A 581 29.70 30.24 -10.72
C LEU A 581 28.73 29.45 -9.83
N LEU A 582 29.26 28.46 -9.11
CA LEU A 582 28.86 28.00 -7.75
C LEU A 582 29.35 26.54 -7.52
N ALA A 583 30.66 26.33 -7.57
CA ALA A 583 31.28 25.17 -6.93
C ALA A 583 31.28 25.39 -5.40
N ALA A 584 30.21 24.96 -4.72
CA ALA A 584 30.24 24.84 -3.26
C ALA A 584 31.15 23.65 -2.87
N PRO A 585 32.00 23.75 -1.82
CA PRO A 585 33.00 22.72 -1.50
C PRO A 585 32.45 21.45 -0.82
N TRP A 586 31.13 21.34 -0.64
CA TRP A 586 30.48 20.23 0.08
C TRP A 586 29.21 19.81 -0.68
N GLY A 587 29.32 18.76 -1.49
CA GLY A 587 28.20 18.19 -2.25
C GLY A 587 28.03 18.79 -3.65
N PRO A 588 27.34 18.08 -4.57
CA PRO A 588 27.18 18.53 -5.95
C PRO A 588 26.44 19.88 -5.95
N GLY A 589 26.93 20.82 -6.77
CA GLY A 589 26.48 22.21 -6.75
C GLY A 589 25.02 22.41 -7.21
N PRO A 590 24.46 23.62 -6.99
CA PRO A 590 23.03 23.93 -7.15
C PRO A 590 22.48 23.97 -8.59
N ASN A 591 23.24 23.47 -9.57
CA ASN A 591 22.81 23.31 -10.96
C ASN A 591 22.90 21.83 -11.30
N PHE A 592 21.98 21.04 -10.75
CA PHE A 592 21.76 19.69 -11.25
C PHE A 592 21.08 19.83 -12.62
N ASP A 593 21.78 19.36 -13.64
CA ASP A 593 21.24 19.14 -14.97
C ASP A 593 20.05 18.20 -14.89
N GLY A 594 18.84 18.77 -14.80
CA GLY A 594 17.64 18.03 -14.38
C GLY A 594 17.34 16.82 -15.27
N LEU A 595 17.67 16.89 -16.56
CA LEU A 595 17.43 15.79 -17.50
C LEU A 595 18.61 14.84 -17.70
N ALA A 596 19.86 15.25 -17.41
CA ALA A 596 21.03 14.39 -17.66
C ALA A 596 21.21 13.25 -16.67
N TYR A 597 20.51 13.31 -15.54
CA TYR A 597 20.55 12.26 -14.52
C TYR A 597 19.41 11.25 -14.65
N LEU A 598 18.44 11.49 -15.54
CA LEU A 598 17.38 10.51 -15.78
C LEU A 598 18.02 9.21 -16.29
N GLY A 599 17.67 8.08 -15.67
CA GLY A 599 18.19 6.76 -15.99
C GLY A 599 19.56 6.43 -15.39
N ASP A 600 20.05 7.20 -14.41
CA ASP A 600 21.40 7.03 -13.85
C ASP A 600 21.51 6.04 -12.68
N LEU A 601 20.41 5.39 -12.28
CA LEU A 601 20.28 4.45 -11.16
C LEU A 601 20.56 5.08 -9.78
N ALA A 602 20.72 6.39 -9.67
CA ALA A 602 20.97 7.03 -8.39
C ALA A 602 19.66 7.52 -7.77
N VAL A 603 19.27 6.91 -6.65
CA VAL A 603 18.08 7.29 -5.87
C VAL A 603 18.08 8.78 -5.46
N GLY A 604 19.27 9.38 -5.32
CA GLY A 604 19.44 10.80 -5.01
C GLY A 604 19.09 11.75 -6.16
N THR A 605 19.01 11.24 -7.38
CA THR A 605 18.66 11.95 -8.63
C THR A 605 17.35 11.47 -9.23
N ALA A 606 16.80 10.34 -8.75
CA ALA A 606 15.45 9.83 -9.00
C ALA A 606 14.29 10.73 -8.48
N PHE A 607 14.60 11.98 -8.15
CA PHE A 607 13.64 13.01 -7.79
C PHE A 607 13.18 13.74 -9.05
N PRO A 608 12.04 14.45 -9.01
CA PRO A 608 11.58 15.19 -10.16
C PRO A 608 12.71 16.06 -10.74
N PRO A 609 12.91 16.02 -12.06
CA PRO A 609 13.83 16.93 -12.71
C PRO A 609 13.48 18.36 -12.29
N THR A 610 14.50 19.17 -12.03
CA THR A 610 14.26 20.54 -11.54
C THR A 610 13.52 21.35 -12.60
N ILE A 611 12.38 21.92 -12.20
CA ILE A 611 11.57 22.81 -13.02
C ILE A 611 12.34 24.13 -13.19
N GLU A 612 12.54 24.57 -14.44
CA GLU A 612 13.15 25.85 -14.78
C GLU A 612 12.13 26.99 -14.73
N ARG A 613 10.95 26.75 -15.31
CA ARG A 613 9.84 27.72 -15.33
C ARG A 613 8.54 27.02 -15.72
N ILE A 614 7.44 27.61 -15.30
CA ILE A 614 6.08 27.14 -15.60
C ILE A 614 5.66 27.69 -16.98
N ARG A 615 5.05 26.86 -17.86
CA ARG A 615 4.46 27.32 -19.13
C ARG A 615 3.07 27.90 -18.88
N VAL A 616 2.13 27.03 -18.53
CA VAL A 616 0.81 27.39 -18.04
C VAL A 616 0.72 26.93 -16.59
N ALA A 617 0.46 27.88 -15.70
CA ALA A 617 0.23 27.54 -14.30
C ALA A 617 -0.94 26.57 -14.20
N ASN A 618 -0.72 25.54 -13.39
CA ASN A 618 -1.74 24.57 -12.99
C ASN A 618 -2.25 23.67 -14.12
N ASP A 619 -1.56 23.57 -15.26
CA ASP A 619 -1.86 22.52 -16.23
C ASP A 619 -1.19 21.19 -15.83
N VAL A 620 -1.92 20.43 -15.00
CA VAL A 620 -1.54 19.11 -14.49
C VAL A 620 -2.52 18.06 -15.03
N SER A 621 -2.00 17.10 -15.78
CA SER A 621 -2.77 16.01 -16.39
C SER A 621 -2.27 14.67 -15.85
N PRO A 622 -2.79 14.21 -14.70
CA PRO A 622 -2.62 12.85 -14.26
C PRO A 622 -3.61 11.95 -14.99
N MET A 623 -3.14 10.78 -15.40
CA MET A 623 -3.94 9.69 -15.92
C MET A 623 -3.70 8.50 -14.99
N GLY A 624 -4.71 8.17 -14.19
CA GLY A 624 -4.94 6.82 -13.69
C GLY A 624 -6.20 6.31 -14.36
N GLU A 625 -6.30 5.00 -14.56
CA GLU A 625 -7.56 4.42 -15.02
C GLU A 625 -8.64 4.60 -13.92
N PRO A 626 -9.90 4.87 -14.29
CA PRO A 626 -11.03 4.69 -13.40
C PRO A 626 -11.51 3.24 -13.33
#